data_AF-A0A2P6RAQ0-F1
#
_entry.id   AF-A0A2P6RAQ0-F1
#
_cell.length_a   1.000
_cell.length_b   1.000
_cell.length_c   1.000
_cell.angle_alpha   90.00
_cell.angle_beta   90.00
_cell.angle_gamma   90.00
#
_symmetry.space_group_name_H-M   'P 1'
#
loop_
_entity.id
_entity.type
_entity.pdbx_description
1 polymer ?
#
loop_
_entity_poly.entity_id
_entity_poly.type
_entity_poly.pdbx_seq_one_letter_code
_entity_poly.pdbx_strand_id
1 'polypeptide(L)'
;MEIGAGHKSKMPCPNSEHMESEKSEVTSFTESFSKYHIPKLKDAWPEVESALQEHGISYTLNLAELYMTVSTTPRTKDPDIIHRAREIIVLLSKTTTPTYVVIDILNGDMHHDHIKTGYQEGGLAAIHGIKKERFDKRRIRFFENVKDLACLMSCHLYVNGNTVTAAGTSLEHVKLVRMVVERCYVENVNPATIVSRLKMRKDMLNVERRLQALLM
;
A
#
# COMPACT_ATOMS: atom_id res chain seq x y z
N MET A 1 -68.08 -48.44 34.47
CA MET A 1 -67.67 -47.85 33.18
C MET A 1 -67.46 -46.37 33.43
N GLU A 2 -66.36 -45.69 33.13
CA GLU A 2 -64.98 -45.99 32.75
C GLU A 2 -64.29 -44.60 32.85
N ILE A 3 -63.07 -44.53 33.41
CA ILE A 3 -61.88 -43.74 32.97
C ILE A 3 -62.11 -42.72 31.81
N GLY A 4 -61.59 -41.50 31.77
CA GLY A 4 -60.41 -40.87 32.36
C GLY A 4 -59.85 -39.82 31.38
N ALA A 5 -58.80 -39.11 31.82
CA ALA A 5 -57.86 -38.27 31.06
C ALA A 5 -58.28 -36.82 30.69
N GLY A 6 -57.66 -35.88 31.43
CA GLY A 6 -57.53 -34.49 31.01
C GLY A 6 -56.53 -34.31 29.86
N HIS A 7 -56.65 -33.17 29.18
CA HIS A 7 -55.62 -32.62 28.31
C HIS A 7 -55.48 -31.11 28.58
N LYS A 8 -54.31 -30.73 29.11
CA LYS A 8 -53.81 -29.36 29.13
C LYS A 8 -53.24 -29.03 27.74
N SER A 9 -53.59 -27.90 27.16
CA SER A 9 -52.77 -27.20 26.15
C SER A 9 -52.80 -25.71 26.52
N LYS A 10 -51.77 -25.24 27.24
CA LYS A 10 -50.54 -24.57 26.77
C LYS A 10 -50.82 -23.26 26.04
N MET A 11 -50.57 -22.16 26.75
CA MET A 11 -50.37 -20.80 26.23
C MET A 11 -49.27 -20.79 25.15
N PRO A 12 -49.39 -19.98 24.09
CA PRO A 12 -48.25 -19.63 23.26
C PRO A 12 -47.35 -18.64 24.02
N CYS A 13 -46.06 -18.97 24.12
CA CYS A 13 -45.00 -18.06 24.57
C CYS A 13 -44.83 -16.91 23.55
N PRO A 14 -44.37 -15.73 23.99
CA PRO A 14 -44.21 -14.56 23.14
C PRO A 14 -43.05 -14.72 22.16
N ASN A 15 -43.22 -14.09 21.00
CA ASN A 15 -42.32 -14.03 19.85
C ASN A 15 -40.85 -14.02 20.25
N SER A 16 -40.10 -15.01 19.78
CA SER A 16 -38.66 -14.97 19.70
C SER A 16 -38.26 -13.78 18.84
N GLU A 17 -37.69 -12.75 19.46
CA GLU A 17 -36.94 -11.70 18.79
C GLU A 17 -35.86 -12.38 17.95
N HIS A 18 -36.09 -12.45 16.65
CA HIS A 18 -35.04 -12.65 15.68
C HIS A 18 -34.12 -11.43 15.77
N MET A 19 -33.09 -11.50 16.61
CA MET A 19 -31.87 -10.73 16.36
C MET A 19 -31.31 -11.27 15.06
N GLU A 20 -31.71 -10.66 13.94
CA GLU A 20 -30.89 -10.66 12.73
C GLU A 20 -29.54 -10.07 13.13
N SER A 21 -28.60 -10.96 13.41
CA SER A 21 -27.19 -10.62 13.44
C SER A 21 -26.88 -10.05 12.07
N GLU A 22 -26.73 -8.72 11.99
CA GLU A 22 -26.15 -8.04 10.82
C GLU A 22 -24.85 -8.76 10.48
N LYS A 23 -24.90 -9.60 9.45
CA LYS A 23 -23.75 -10.34 8.98
C LYS A 23 -22.86 -9.32 8.27
N SER A 24 -22.00 -8.66 9.03
CA SER A 24 -20.97 -7.78 8.49
C SER A 24 -20.18 -8.56 7.44
N GLU A 25 -20.30 -8.16 6.17
CA GLU A 25 -19.59 -8.79 5.06
C GLU A 25 -18.08 -8.70 5.31
N VAL A 26 -17.41 -9.85 5.34
CA VAL A 26 -15.97 -9.92 5.57
C VAL A 26 -15.27 -9.60 4.26
N THR A 27 -14.44 -8.56 4.27
CA THR A 27 -13.58 -8.18 3.14
C THR A 27 -12.18 -8.71 3.40
N SER A 28 -11.59 -9.38 2.41
CA SER A 28 -10.27 -10.02 2.54
C SER A 28 -9.39 -9.76 1.31
N PHE A 29 -8.10 -9.55 1.53
CA PHE A 29 -7.09 -9.39 0.49
C PHE A 29 -5.91 -10.32 0.74
N THR A 30 -5.41 -10.94 -0.32
CA THR A 30 -4.26 -11.85 -0.28
C THR A 30 -3.20 -11.41 -1.28
N GLU A 31 -1.94 -11.42 -0.86
CA GLU A 31 -0.80 -11.07 -1.71
C GLU A 31 0.31 -12.12 -1.57
N SER A 32 0.85 -12.58 -2.71
CA SER A 32 1.95 -13.53 -2.75
C SER A 32 3.31 -12.83 -2.78
N PHE A 33 4.32 -13.45 -2.17
CA PHE A 33 5.68 -12.94 -2.12
C PHE A 33 6.72 -13.96 -2.57
N SER A 34 7.91 -13.49 -2.94
CA SER A 34 9.03 -14.38 -3.27
C SER A 34 9.75 -14.82 -1.99
N LYS A 35 10.31 -16.04 -2.00
CA LYS A 35 11.16 -16.57 -0.92
C LYS A 35 12.28 -15.61 -0.47
N TYR A 36 12.71 -14.70 -1.35
CA TYR A 36 13.67 -13.64 -1.05
C TYR A 36 13.23 -12.71 0.10
N HIS A 37 11.92 -12.48 0.26
CA HIS A 37 11.38 -11.60 1.30
C HIS A 37 11.26 -12.26 2.67
N ILE A 38 11.43 -13.59 2.79
CA ILE A 38 11.23 -14.32 4.05
C ILE A 38 12.05 -13.75 5.22
N PRO A 39 13.37 -13.48 5.09
CA PRO A 39 14.15 -12.98 6.23
C PRO A 39 13.61 -11.65 6.74
N LYS A 40 13.40 -10.70 5.83
CA LYS A 40 12.84 -9.38 6.14
C LYS A 40 11.43 -9.49 6.75
N LEU A 41 10.58 -10.34 6.19
CA LEU A 41 9.23 -10.54 6.70
C LEU A 41 9.28 -11.09 8.12
N LYS A 42 10.09 -12.12 8.41
CA LYS A 42 10.24 -12.66 9.76
C LYS A 42 10.65 -11.60 10.77
N ASP A 43 11.57 -10.72 10.41
CA ASP A 43 12.07 -9.67 11.29
C ASP A 43 11.02 -8.57 11.53
N ALA A 44 10.29 -8.17 10.48
CA ALA A 44 9.30 -7.09 10.54
C ALA A 44 7.93 -7.51 11.07
N TRP A 45 7.57 -8.78 10.93
CA TRP A 45 6.19 -9.25 11.11
C TRP A 45 5.62 -9.01 12.51
N PRO A 46 6.34 -9.24 13.62
CA PRO A 46 5.78 -9.01 14.96
C PRO A 46 5.22 -7.58 15.17
N GLU A 47 5.91 -6.57 14.65
CA GLU A 47 5.46 -5.17 14.73
C GLU A 47 4.24 -4.92 13.83
N VAL A 48 4.25 -5.50 12.61
CA VAL A 48 3.12 -5.40 11.67
C VAL A 48 1.87 -6.10 12.21
N GLU A 49 2.03 -7.27 12.84
CA GLU A 49 0.95 -8.00 13.51
C GLU A 49 0.32 -7.13 14.60
N SER A 50 1.14 -6.57 15.50
CA SER A 50 0.65 -5.70 16.58
C SER A 50 -0.17 -4.53 16.03
N ALA A 51 0.36 -3.84 15.02
CA ALA A 51 -0.33 -2.71 14.39
C ALA A 51 -1.66 -3.14 13.74
N LEU A 52 -1.71 -4.28 13.06
CA LEU A 52 -2.95 -4.81 12.47
C LEU A 52 -4.00 -5.19 13.54
N GLN A 53 -3.56 -5.76 14.67
CA GLN A 53 -4.45 -6.09 15.79
C GLN A 53 -5.08 -4.87 16.42
N GLU A 54 -4.34 -3.77 16.55
CA GLU A 54 -4.84 -2.50 17.09
C GLU A 54 -6.02 -1.94 16.28
N HIS A 55 -6.00 -2.15 14.95
CA HIS A 55 -7.09 -1.80 14.04
C HIS A 55 -8.19 -2.87 13.94
N GLY A 56 -8.06 -3.98 14.67
CA GLY A 56 -9.01 -5.09 14.62
C GLY A 56 -9.00 -5.85 13.30
N ILE A 57 -7.89 -5.82 12.56
CA ILE A 57 -7.71 -6.54 11.30
C ILE A 57 -7.11 -7.92 11.57
N SER A 58 -7.74 -8.95 11.00
CA SER A 58 -7.16 -10.29 11.00
C SER A 58 -6.06 -10.40 9.94
N TYR A 59 -5.04 -11.19 10.23
CA TYR A 59 -3.90 -11.37 9.35
C TYR A 59 -3.44 -12.82 9.32
N THR A 60 -2.75 -13.19 8.26
CA THR A 60 -2.10 -14.50 8.12
C THR A 60 -0.82 -14.31 7.32
N LEU A 61 0.31 -14.84 7.83
CA LEU A 61 1.56 -14.97 7.09
C LEU A 61 1.87 -16.45 6.92
N ASN A 62 1.77 -16.93 5.67
CA ASN A 62 2.12 -18.29 5.34
C ASN A 62 3.49 -18.32 4.64
N LEU A 63 4.53 -18.71 5.38
CA LEU A 63 5.90 -18.80 4.85
C LEU A 63 6.14 -20.04 3.99
N ALA A 64 5.30 -21.07 4.08
CA ALA A 64 5.43 -22.28 3.27
C ALA A 64 4.85 -22.07 1.87
N GLU A 65 3.65 -21.50 1.81
CA GLU A 65 2.92 -21.20 0.56
C GLU A 65 3.21 -19.78 0.02
N LEU A 66 4.01 -19.00 0.75
CA LEU A 66 4.51 -17.67 0.36
C LEU A 66 3.41 -16.63 0.08
N TYR A 67 2.43 -16.51 0.98
CA TYR A 67 1.40 -15.47 0.89
C TYR A 67 1.11 -14.80 2.24
N MET A 68 0.57 -13.59 2.16
CA MET A 68 0.00 -12.83 3.26
C MET A 68 -1.47 -12.56 2.98
N THR A 69 -2.30 -12.62 4.02
CA THR A 69 -3.73 -12.28 3.92
C THR A 69 -4.09 -11.32 5.03
N VAL A 70 -4.94 -10.33 4.72
CA VAL A 70 -5.57 -9.42 5.69
C VAL A 70 -7.08 -9.44 5.49
N SER A 71 -7.86 -9.44 6.58
CA SER A 71 -9.32 -9.43 6.47
C SER A 71 -9.99 -8.62 7.59
N THR A 72 -11.11 -7.98 7.28
CA THR A 72 -11.95 -7.32 8.28
C THR A 72 -12.51 -8.32 9.28
N THR A 73 -12.78 -7.85 10.49
CA THR A 73 -13.43 -8.64 11.54
C THR A 73 -14.57 -7.82 12.15
N PRO A 74 -15.46 -8.43 12.95
CA PRO A 74 -16.45 -7.68 13.71
C PRO A 74 -15.86 -6.65 14.70
N ARG A 75 -14.54 -6.71 14.97
CA ARG A 75 -13.82 -5.74 15.82
C ARG A 75 -13.20 -4.58 15.02
N THR A 76 -13.20 -4.64 13.69
CA THR A 76 -12.66 -3.57 12.84
C THR A 76 -13.52 -2.32 13.03
N LYS A 77 -12.92 -1.25 13.57
CA LYS A 77 -13.63 -0.01 13.91
C LYS A 77 -13.93 0.85 12.67
N ASP A 78 -12.97 0.93 11.76
CA ASP A 78 -13.06 1.65 10.50
C ASP A 78 -12.95 0.63 9.35
N PRO A 79 -14.04 0.32 8.63
CA PRO A 79 -14.01 -0.63 7.53
C PRO A 79 -13.00 -0.26 6.43
N ASP A 80 -12.74 1.03 6.19
CA ASP A 80 -11.86 1.49 5.11
C ASP A 80 -10.37 1.22 5.40
N ILE A 81 -10.01 0.93 6.65
CA ILE A 81 -8.64 0.55 7.04
C ILE A 81 -8.16 -0.69 6.29
N ILE A 82 -9.08 -1.55 5.83
CA ILE A 82 -8.75 -2.74 5.05
C ILE A 82 -8.02 -2.40 3.75
N HIS A 83 -8.30 -1.23 3.16
CA HIS A 83 -7.59 -0.77 1.97
C HIS A 83 -6.15 -0.42 2.29
N ARG A 84 -5.85 0.21 3.43
CA ARG A 84 -4.46 0.44 3.87
C ARG A 84 -3.77 -0.87 4.25
N ALA A 85 -4.48 -1.79 4.89
CA ALA A 85 -3.98 -3.13 5.21
C ALA A 85 -3.57 -3.90 3.93
N ARG A 86 -4.35 -3.78 2.85
CA ARG A 86 -3.99 -4.32 1.53
C ARG A 86 -2.71 -3.69 0.99
N GLU A 87 -2.60 -2.37 1.06
CA GLU A 87 -1.43 -1.67 0.54
C GLU A 87 -0.14 -2.09 1.25
N ILE A 88 -0.16 -2.26 2.58
CA ILE A 88 1.04 -2.68 3.31
C ILE A 88 1.51 -4.09 2.95
N ILE A 89 0.60 -5.06 2.73
CA ILE A 89 1.02 -6.42 2.31
C ILE A 89 1.58 -6.44 0.88
N VAL A 90 1.11 -5.53 0.01
CA VAL A 90 1.71 -5.29 -1.31
C VAL A 90 3.12 -4.69 -1.17
N LEU A 91 3.30 -3.70 -0.29
CA LEU A 91 4.61 -3.11 -0.05
C LEU A 91 5.60 -4.14 0.53
N LEU A 92 5.18 -4.92 1.53
CA LEU A 92 6.03 -5.94 2.15
C LEU A 92 6.42 -7.06 1.17
N SER A 93 5.51 -7.45 0.28
CA SER A 93 5.73 -8.54 -0.69
C SER A 93 6.63 -8.16 -1.87
N LYS A 94 6.64 -6.88 -2.29
CA LYS A 94 7.33 -6.44 -3.51
C LYS A 94 8.48 -5.45 -3.27
N THR A 95 8.59 -4.86 -2.09
CA THR A 95 9.48 -3.71 -1.86
C THR A 95 10.46 -3.88 -0.71
N THR A 96 11.47 -3.03 -0.69
CA THR A 96 12.46 -2.93 0.38
C THR A 96 12.08 -1.89 1.45
N THR A 97 10.84 -1.36 1.43
CA THR A 97 10.35 -0.34 2.38
C THR A 97 10.53 -0.76 3.85
N PRO A 98 11.12 0.08 4.71
CA PRO A 98 11.32 -0.21 6.14
C PRO A 98 10.00 -0.40 6.89
N THR A 99 10.02 -1.19 7.96
CA THR A 99 8.83 -1.52 8.77
C THR A 99 8.13 -0.28 9.31
N TYR A 100 8.87 0.71 9.82
CA TYR A 100 8.27 1.93 10.37
C TYR A 100 7.41 2.68 9.34
N VAL A 101 7.89 2.83 8.09
CA VAL A 101 7.11 3.47 7.02
C VAL A 101 5.85 2.68 6.70
N VAL A 102 5.93 1.35 6.73
CA VAL A 102 4.77 0.49 6.48
C VAL A 102 3.71 0.68 7.56
N ILE A 103 4.12 0.79 8.82
CA ILE A 103 3.21 1.04 9.96
C ILE A 103 2.62 2.45 9.89
N ASP A 104 3.42 3.46 9.56
CA ASP A 104 2.94 4.84 9.40
C ASP A 104 1.90 4.95 8.27
N ILE A 105 2.07 4.19 7.18
CA ILE A 105 1.08 4.08 6.10
C ILE A 105 -0.22 3.42 6.61
N LEU A 106 -0.12 2.34 7.40
CA LEU A 106 -1.28 1.68 7.99
C LEU A 106 -2.08 2.64 8.87
N ASN A 107 -1.39 3.36 9.75
CA ASN A 107 -1.98 4.32 10.67
C ASN A 107 -2.54 5.57 9.97
N GLY A 108 -2.07 5.85 8.75
CA GLY A 108 -2.47 7.01 7.96
C GLY A 108 -1.62 8.25 8.20
N ASP A 109 -0.47 8.11 8.86
CA ASP A 109 0.50 9.17 9.09
C ASP A 109 1.32 9.47 7.81
N MET A 110 1.40 8.50 6.90
CA MET A 110 2.08 8.65 5.61
C MET A 110 1.19 8.21 4.44
N HIS A 111 1.27 8.99 3.36
CA HIS A 111 0.80 8.58 2.05
C HIS A 111 1.90 7.82 1.32
N HIS A 112 1.51 6.89 0.45
CA HIS A 112 2.43 6.17 -0.40
C HIS A 112 1.95 6.05 -1.84
N ASP A 113 2.90 5.73 -2.71
CA ASP A 113 2.62 5.36 -4.09
C ASP A 113 3.61 4.30 -4.57
N HIS A 114 3.08 3.15 -4.97
CA HIS A 114 3.86 2.04 -5.51
C HIS A 114 3.84 2.06 -7.05
N ILE A 115 4.92 2.58 -7.63
CA ILE A 115 5.03 2.82 -9.07
C ILE A 115 5.76 1.66 -9.74
N LYS A 116 5.02 0.92 -10.57
CA LYS A 116 5.57 -0.15 -11.41
C LYS A 116 6.28 0.47 -12.62
N THR A 117 7.60 0.43 -12.67
CA THR A 117 8.38 1.04 -13.78
C THR A 117 8.77 0.06 -14.88
N GLY A 118 8.91 -1.24 -14.57
CA GLY A 118 9.40 -2.25 -15.51
C GLY A 118 8.35 -2.92 -16.38
N TYR A 119 8.55 -4.21 -16.64
CA TYR A 119 7.80 -5.01 -17.63
C TYR A 119 6.68 -5.87 -17.03
N GLN A 120 6.48 -5.80 -15.71
CA GLN A 120 5.34 -6.44 -15.06
C GLN A 120 4.01 -5.81 -15.53
N GLU A 121 2.90 -6.50 -15.27
CA GLU A 121 1.56 -6.00 -15.57
C GLU A 121 1.31 -4.62 -14.96
N GLY A 122 0.91 -3.67 -15.80
CA GLY A 122 0.72 -2.26 -15.46
C GLY A 122 2.02 -1.46 -15.30
N GLY A 123 3.17 -2.01 -15.69
CA GLY A 123 4.47 -1.33 -15.61
C GLY A 123 4.70 -0.34 -16.75
N LEU A 124 5.32 0.81 -16.44
CA LEU A 124 5.57 1.88 -17.41
C LEU A 124 6.35 1.41 -18.65
N ALA A 125 7.37 0.55 -18.48
CA ALA A 125 8.14 0.05 -19.61
C ALA A 125 7.32 -0.86 -20.54
N ALA A 126 6.44 -1.69 -19.97
CA ALA A 126 5.51 -2.51 -20.76
C ALA A 126 4.48 -1.64 -21.50
N ILE A 127 3.83 -0.70 -20.80
CA ILE A 127 2.79 0.17 -21.36
C ILE A 127 3.32 1.03 -22.50
N HIS A 128 4.51 1.60 -22.35
CA HIS A 128 5.09 2.53 -23.34
C HIS A 128 6.06 1.86 -24.33
N GLY A 129 6.15 0.53 -24.36
CA GLY A 129 7.00 -0.20 -25.32
C GLY A 129 8.49 0.16 -25.21
N ILE A 130 8.98 0.43 -23.99
CA ILE A 130 10.36 0.84 -23.76
C ILE A 130 11.26 -0.39 -23.89
N LYS A 131 12.30 -0.33 -24.74
CA LYS A 131 13.26 -1.43 -24.88
C LYS A 131 14.09 -1.62 -23.60
N LYS A 132 14.42 -2.87 -23.27
CA LYS A 132 15.21 -3.26 -22.08
C LYS A 132 16.46 -2.41 -21.86
N GLU A 133 17.28 -2.25 -22.89
CA GLU A 133 18.51 -1.45 -22.82
C GLU A 133 18.25 0.03 -22.45
N ARG A 134 17.18 0.62 -22.98
CA ARG A 134 16.79 2.01 -22.65
C ARG A 134 16.27 2.11 -21.23
N PHE A 135 15.46 1.14 -20.80
CA PHE A 135 14.95 1.06 -19.43
C PHE A 135 16.10 0.97 -18.42
N ASP A 136 17.05 0.06 -18.64
CA ASP A 136 18.20 -0.10 -17.73
C ASP A 136 19.03 1.18 -17.63
N LYS A 137 19.29 1.88 -18.75
CA LYS A 137 19.95 3.19 -18.77
C LYS A 137 19.16 4.28 -18.03
N ARG A 138 17.83 4.30 -18.15
CA ARG A 138 16.96 5.26 -17.42
C ARG A 138 16.95 4.94 -15.92
N ARG A 139 16.87 3.67 -15.54
CA ARG A 139 16.88 3.21 -14.15
C ARG A 139 18.17 3.60 -13.43
N ILE A 140 19.32 3.36 -14.04
CA ILE A 140 20.63 3.70 -13.45
C ILE A 140 20.72 5.21 -13.17
N ARG A 141 20.41 6.04 -14.18
CA ARG A 141 20.41 7.51 -14.03
C ARG A 141 19.43 8.01 -12.98
N PHE A 142 18.25 7.39 -12.91
CA PHE A 142 17.26 7.70 -11.87
C PHE A 142 17.82 7.37 -10.48
N PHE A 143 18.35 6.15 -10.31
CA PHE A 143 18.91 5.66 -9.04
C PHE A 143 20.00 6.58 -8.48
N GLU A 144 20.90 7.08 -9.33
CA GLU A 144 21.97 8.02 -8.94
C GLU A 144 21.45 9.33 -8.32
N ASN A 145 20.22 9.75 -8.67
CA ASN A 145 19.64 11.02 -8.23
C ASN A 145 18.51 10.84 -7.18
N VAL A 146 18.22 9.61 -6.74
CA VAL A 146 17.09 9.31 -5.83
C VAL A 146 17.21 10.10 -4.52
N LYS A 147 18.40 10.20 -3.93
CA LYS A 147 18.59 10.88 -2.65
C LYS A 147 18.29 12.38 -2.74
N ASP A 148 18.76 13.01 -3.80
CA ASP A 148 18.49 14.43 -4.05
C ASP A 148 17.00 14.68 -4.30
N LEU A 149 16.37 13.83 -5.12
CA LEU A 149 14.94 13.89 -5.40
C LEU A 149 14.09 13.71 -4.14
N ALA A 150 14.43 12.70 -3.32
CA ALA A 150 13.79 12.42 -2.04
C ALA A 150 13.86 13.64 -1.10
N CYS A 151 15.04 14.25 -0.97
CA CYS A 151 15.25 15.44 -0.15
C CYS A 151 14.44 16.64 -0.65
N LEU A 152 14.48 16.92 -1.96
CA LEU A 152 13.81 18.07 -2.56
C LEU A 152 12.27 17.98 -2.53
N MET A 153 11.73 16.76 -2.57
CA MET A 153 10.28 16.51 -2.51
C MET A 153 9.80 16.14 -1.09
N SER A 154 10.69 16.17 -0.09
CA SER A 154 10.38 15.79 1.30
C SER A 154 9.66 14.43 1.39
N CYS A 155 10.13 13.45 0.61
CA CYS A 155 9.58 12.10 0.53
C CYS A 155 10.69 11.05 0.70
N HIS A 156 10.32 9.86 1.16
CA HIS A 156 11.16 8.67 1.13
C HIS A 156 10.96 7.94 -0.19
N LEU A 157 12.06 7.59 -0.86
CA LEU A 157 12.04 6.88 -2.13
C LEU A 157 12.79 5.55 -2.02
N TYR A 158 12.11 4.46 -2.38
CA TYR A 158 12.67 3.11 -2.40
C TYR A 158 12.62 2.55 -3.82
N VAL A 159 13.78 2.45 -4.47
CA VAL A 159 13.90 1.85 -5.79
C VAL A 159 14.24 0.38 -5.62
N ASN A 160 13.38 -0.52 -6.11
CA ASN A 160 13.61 -1.95 -6.08
C ASN A 160 13.37 -2.56 -7.47
N GLY A 161 14.46 -2.82 -8.20
CA GLY A 161 14.45 -3.46 -9.52
C GLY A 161 13.59 -2.72 -10.54
N ASN A 162 12.33 -3.15 -10.68
CA ASN A 162 11.35 -2.63 -11.63
C ASN A 162 10.25 -1.80 -10.96
N THR A 163 10.46 -1.37 -9.72
CA THR A 163 9.48 -0.60 -8.95
C THR A 163 10.16 0.57 -8.25
N VAL A 164 9.40 1.64 -8.06
CA VAL A 164 9.76 2.79 -7.23
C VAL A 164 8.62 3.00 -6.25
N THR A 165 8.91 2.96 -4.95
CA THR A 165 7.94 3.28 -3.91
C THR A 165 8.25 4.65 -3.35
N ALA A 166 7.25 5.54 -3.34
CA ALA A 166 7.30 6.84 -2.71
C ALA A 166 6.48 6.79 -1.42
N ALA A 167 6.98 7.39 -0.33
CA ALA A 167 6.22 7.56 0.90
C ALA A 167 6.51 8.95 1.51
N GLY A 168 5.48 9.62 2.02
CA GLY A 168 5.64 10.94 2.62
C GLY A 168 4.37 11.44 3.30
N THR A 169 4.50 12.46 4.14
CA THR A 169 3.37 13.05 4.88
C THR A 169 2.46 13.91 4.01
N SER A 170 2.96 14.45 2.89
CA SER A 170 2.16 15.21 1.91
C SER A 170 1.76 14.33 0.72
N LEU A 171 0.45 14.16 0.52
CA LEU A 171 -0.09 13.49 -0.66
C LEU A 171 0.31 14.18 -1.97
N GLU A 172 0.40 15.51 -1.95
CA GLU A 172 0.77 16.31 -3.13
C GLU A 172 2.22 16.06 -3.54
N HIS A 173 3.13 15.95 -2.57
CA HIS A 173 4.52 15.57 -2.83
C HIS A 173 4.65 14.12 -3.31
N VAL A 174 3.84 13.18 -2.79
CA VAL A 174 3.84 11.80 -3.28
C VAL A 174 3.37 11.74 -4.75
N LYS A 175 2.30 12.46 -5.09
CA LYS A 175 1.83 12.59 -6.49
C LYS A 175 2.88 13.23 -7.39
N LEU A 176 3.62 14.21 -6.86
CA LEU A 176 4.71 14.86 -7.56
C LEU A 176 5.83 13.88 -7.93
N VAL A 177 6.20 12.99 -7.00
CA VAL A 177 7.18 11.94 -7.26
C VAL A 177 6.74 11.07 -8.43
N ARG A 178 5.46 10.66 -8.49
CA ARG A 178 4.95 9.86 -9.62
C ARG A 178 5.17 10.56 -10.95
N MET A 179 4.84 11.85 -11.04
CA MET A 179 5.08 12.62 -12.26
C MET A 179 6.56 12.66 -12.62
N VAL A 180 7.46 12.87 -11.64
CA VAL A 180 8.91 12.86 -11.88
C VAL A 180 9.38 11.49 -12.38
N VAL A 181 8.90 10.39 -11.78
CA VAL A 181 9.22 9.02 -12.21
C VAL A 181 8.75 8.79 -13.64
N GLU A 182 7.52 9.16 -13.98
CA GLU A 182 6.97 9.03 -15.33
C GLU A 182 7.79 9.82 -16.36
N ARG A 183 8.19 11.06 -16.07
CA ARG A 183 9.06 11.84 -16.98
C ARG A 183 10.44 11.23 -17.17
N CYS A 184 11.03 10.70 -16.10
CA CYS A 184 12.36 10.08 -16.18
C CYS A 184 12.31 8.76 -16.96
N TYR A 185 11.31 7.92 -16.68
CA TYR A 185 11.20 6.59 -17.25
C TYR A 185 10.52 6.57 -18.62
N VAL A 186 9.55 7.43 -18.90
CA VAL A 186 8.78 7.45 -20.15
C VAL A 186 9.34 8.51 -21.12
N GLU A 187 9.36 9.77 -20.68
CA GLU A 187 9.79 10.93 -21.51
C GLU A 187 11.31 11.06 -21.65
N ASN A 188 12.09 10.22 -20.95
CA ASN A 188 13.56 10.23 -20.97
C ASN A 188 14.18 11.55 -20.44
N VAL A 189 13.48 12.27 -19.58
CA VAL A 189 14.02 13.45 -18.92
C VAL A 189 15.16 13.03 -17.99
N ASN A 190 16.28 13.76 -18.01
CA ASN A 190 17.40 13.47 -17.12
C ASN A 190 17.06 13.92 -15.68
N PRO A 191 17.08 13.01 -14.68
CA PRO A 191 16.81 13.34 -13.27
C PRO A 191 17.70 14.47 -12.74
N ALA A 192 18.97 14.53 -13.15
CA ALA A 192 19.90 15.57 -12.73
C ALA A 192 19.42 16.97 -13.17
N THR A 193 18.79 17.08 -14.35
CA THR A 193 18.20 18.35 -14.83
C THR A 193 17.04 18.80 -13.95
N ILE A 194 16.21 17.86 -13.48
CA ILE A 194 15.13 18.14 -12.54
C ILE A 194 15.71 18.63 -11.21
N VAL A 195 16.69 17.90 -10.68
CA VAL A 195 17.40 18.25 -9.43
C VAL A 195 18.01 19.65 -9.53
N SER A 196 18.75 19.96 -10.59
CA SER A 196 19.35 21.29 -10.77
C SER A 196 18.30 22.40 -10.84
N ARG A 197 17.19 22.18 -11.55
CA ARG A 197 16.10 23.17 -11.65
C ARG A 197 15.43 23.45 -10.31
N LEU A 198 15.26 22.41 -9.48
CA LEU A 198 14.69 22.52 -8.14
C LEU A 198 15.69 23.20 -7.18
N LYS A 199 16.98 22.85 -7.22
CA LYS A 199 18.03 23.44 -6.37
C LYS A 199 18.26 24.93 -6.64
N MET A 200 18.18 25.38 -7.90
CA MET A 200 18.43 26.79 -8.26
C MET A 200 17.34 27.76 -7.76
N ARG A 201 16.12 27.27 -7.50
CA ARG A 201 15.02 28.12 -7.03
C ARG A 201 14.86 27.95 -5.52
N LYS A 202 15.67 28.70 -4.75
CA LYS A 202 15.78 28.65 -3.27
C LYS A 202 14.48 28.83 -2.47
N ASP A 203 13.39 29.36 -3.05
CA ASP A 203 12.12 29.46 -2.31
C ASP A 203 11.36 28.13 -2.35
N MET A 204 11.46 27.36 -1.26
CA MET A 204 10.73 26.11 -1.03
C MET A 204 9.20 26.26 -1.01
N LEU A 205 8.67 27.46 -0.79
CA LEU A 205 7.24 27.71 -0.51
C LEU A 205 6.28 27.46 -1.69
N ASN A 206 6.75 27.04 -2.87
CA ASN A 206 5.89 26.85 -4.03
C ASN A 206 6.34 25.71 -4.96
N VAL A 207 6.99 24.67 -4.42
CA VAL A 207 7.46 23.51 -5.20
C VAL A 207 6.33 22.92 -6.07
N GLU A 208 5.10 22.87 -5.55
CA GLU A 208 3.92 22.35 -6.26
C GLU A 208 3.51 23.17 -7.48
N ARG A 209 3.22 24.47 -7.30
CA ARG A 209 2.87 25.38 -8.43
C ARG A 209 4.00 25.46 -9.45
N ARG A 210 5.24 25.35 -9.01
CA ARG A 210 6.44 25.50 -9.85
C ARG A 210 6.78 24.23 -10.61
N LEU A 211 6.58 23.05 -10.03
CA LEU A 211 6.64 21.83 -10.82
C LEU A 211 5.52 21.80 -11.82
N GLN A 212 4.27 22.11 -11.46
CA GLN A 212 3.19 22.21 -12.45
C GLN A 212 3.55 23.18 -13.61
N ALA A 213 4.20 24.31 -13.33
CA ALA A 213 4.69 25.24 -14.37
C ALA A 213 5.95 24.77 -15.13
N LEU A 214 6.74 23.82 -14.60
CA LEU A 214 7.84 23.14 -15.30
C LEU A 214 7.38 21.86 -16.02
N LEU A 215 6.11 21.48 -15.81
CA LEU A 215 5.43 20.30 -16.32
C LEU A 215 4.42 20.65 -17.44
N MET A 216 4.10 21.94 -17.64
CA MET A 216 3.51 22.48 -18.88
C MET A 216 4.61 22.98 -19.82
#